data_AF-A0A816BWE5-F1
#
_entry.id   AF-A0A816BWE5-F1
#
_cell.length_a   1.000
_cell.length_b   1.000
_cell.length_c   1.000
_cell.angle_alpha   90.00
_cell.angle_beta   90.00
_cell.angle_gamma   90.00
#
_symmetry.space_group_name_H-M   'P 1'
#
loop_
_entity.id
_entity.type
_entity.pdbx_description
1 polymer ?
#
loop_
_entity_poly.entity_id
_entity_poly.type
_entity_poly.pdbx_seq_one_letter_code
_entity_poly.pdbx_strand_id
1 'polypeptide(L)' 'MNFVQDSPHESTDNVSVIFIMTIDPSKISTSNTPFAMIDEHSAIPSEQEILFTMHTVFRVV' A
#
# COMPACT_ATOMS: atom_id res chain seq x y z
N MET A 1 11.22 -2.19 11.36
CA MET A 1 9.79 -2.46 11.05
C MET A 1 9.03 -2.46 12.37
N ASN A 2 8.59 -1.29 12.84
CA ASN A 2 7.85 -1.17 14.11
C ASN A 2 6.40 -0.68 13.92
N PHE A 3 5.89 -0.69 12.68
CA PHE A 3 4.54 -0.18 12.35
C PHE A 3 3.40 -0.87 13.14
N VAL A 4 3.60 -2.12 13.56
CA VAL A 4 2.62 -2.88 14.34
C VAL A 4 2.59 -2.47 15.82
N GLN A 5 3.65 -1.86 16.35
CA GLN A 5 3.74 -1.52 17.77
C GLN A 5 2.85 -0.35 18.20
N ASP A 6 2.48 0.53 17.27
CA ASP A 6 1.68 1.73 17.56
C ASP A 6 0.17 1.55 17.35
N SER A 7 -0.30 0.32 17.15
CA SER A 7 -1.73 0.01 17.12
C SER A 7 -2.35 0.27 18.50
N PRO A 8 -3.27 1.25 18.66
CA PRO A 8 -3.92 1.50 19.94
C PRO A 8 -4.70 0.26 20.38
N HIS A 9 -4.21 -0.33 21.47
CA HIS A 9 -4.55 -1.65 21.94
C HIS A 9 -5.83 -1.60 22.80
N GLU A 10 -7.00 -1.30 22.25
CA GLU A 10 -8.24 -1.21 23.07
C GLU A 10 -9.53 -1.82 22.46
N SER A 11 -9.41 -2.75 21.52
CA SER A 11 -10.51 -3.70 21.26
C SER A 11 -9.95 -5.05 20.83
N THR A 12 -10.34 -6.10 21.55
CA THR A 12 -9.89 -7.49 21.37
C THR A 12 -10.29 -8.13 20.04
N ASP A 13 -11.04 -7.41 19.22
CA ASP A 13 -11.70 -7.95 18.03
C ASP A 13 -11.02 -7.53 16.72
N ASN A 14 -9.99 -6.68 16.79
CA ASN A 14 -9.27 -6.21 15.60
C ASN A 14 -8.02 -7.05 15.35
N VAL A 15 -7.95 -7.66 14.17
CA VAL A 15 -6.77 -8.38 13.68
C VAL A 15 -6.03 -7.48 12.69
N SER A 16 -4.81 -7.08 13.03
CA SER A 16 -3.95 -6.34 12.12
C SER A 16 -3.48 -7.23 10.97
N VAL A 17 -3.67 -6.77 9.74
CA VAL A 17 -3.22 -7.47 8.52
C VAL A 17 -2.25 -6.58 7.77
N ILE A 18 -1.07 -7.12 7.44
CA ILE A 18 -0.08 -6.47 6.59
C ILE A 18 0.00 -7.23 5.27
N PHE A 19 -0.19 -6.51 4.16
CA PHE A 19 0.07 -7.03 2.82
C PHE A 19 1.48 -6.64 2.40
N ILE A 20 2.28 -7.62 1.98
CA ILE A 20 3.61 -7.39 1.41
C ILE A 20 3.49 -7.62 -0.10
N MET A 21 3.82 -6.59 -0.89
CA MET A 21 3.75 -6.63 -2.35
C MET A 21 5.13 -6.35 -2.95
N THR A 22 5.47 -7.06 -4.02
CA THR A 22 6.64 -6.73 -4.85
C THR A 22 6.15 -6.11 -6.16
N ILE A 23 6.45 -4.84 -6.36
CA ILE A 23 6.09 -4.10 -7.56
C ILE A 23 7.35 -3.89 -8.37
N ASP A 24 7.34 -4.33 -9.63
CA ASP A 24 8.40 -4.04 -10.59
C ASP A 24 7.95 -2.86 -11.48
N PRO A 25 8.43 -1.63 -11.24
CA PRO A 25 8.01 -0.46 -11.99
C PRO A 25 8.47 -0.49 -13.45
N SER A 26 9.41 -1.36 -13.83
CA SER A 26 9.79 -1.55 -15.23
C SER A 26 8.72 -2.26 -16.07
N LYS A 27 7.74 -2.88 -15.40
CA LYS A 27 6.63 -3.62 -16.03
C LYS A 27 5.34 -2.81 -16.11
N ILE A 28 5.42 -1.48 -16.03
CA ILE A 28 4.28 -0.61 -16.34
C ILE A 28 3.99 -0.75 -17.84
N SER A 29 3.09 -1.68 -18.18
CA SER A 29 2.56 -1.84 -19.53
C SER A 29 1.16 -1.24 -19.59
N THR A 30 0.73 -0.79 -20.76
CA THR A 30 -0.66 -0.34 -20.99
C THR A 30 -1.72 -1.44 -20.76
N SER A 31 -1.31 -2.69 -20.54
CA SER A 31 -2.20 -3.80 -20.17
C SER A 31 -2.30 -4.05 -18.65
N ASN A 32 -1.49 -3.38 -17.84
CA ASN A 32 -1.47 -3.53 -16.39
C ASN A 32 -2.26 -2.41 -15.70
N THR A 33 -2.67 -2.66 -14.46
CA THR A 33 -3.29 -1.66 -13.60
C THR A 33 -2.39 -0.42 -13.50
N PRO A 34 -2.88 0.78 -13.83
CA PRO A 34 -2.10 2.00 -13.67
C PRO A 34 -1.85 2.30 -12.20
N PHE A 35 -0.64 2.76 -11.90
CA PHE A 35 -0.25 3.27 -10.58
C PHE A 35 0.75 4.42 -10.75
N ALA A 36 0.88 5.24 -9.71
CA ALA A 36 1.84 6.34 -9.65
C ALA A 36 2.47 6.43 -8.27
N MET A 37 3.75 6.80 -8.23
CA MET A 37 4.38 7.33 -7.01
C MET A 37 3.81 8.73 -6.77
N ILE A 38 3.40 9.04 -5.56
CA ILE A 38 2.82 10.34 -5.20
C ILE A 38 3.55 11.02 -4.05
N ASP A 39 4.85 10.74 -3.89
CA ASP A 39 5.69 11.26 -2.80
C ASP A 39 5.61 12.81 -2.65
N GLU A 40 5.50 13.55 -3.75
CA GLU A 40 5.37 15.03 -3.74
C GLU A 40 3.96 15.53 -3.39
N HIS A 41 2.98 14.64 -3.35
CA HIS A 41 1.57 14.95 -3.13
C HIS A 41 0.98 14.17 -1.94
N SER A 42 1.79 13.40 -1.21
CA SER A 42 1.31 12.63 -0.08
C SER A 42 0.84 13.56 1.05
N ALA A 43 -0.26 13.17 1.69
CA ALA A 43 -0.72 13.84 2.91
C ALA A 43 0.26 13.65 4.09
N ILE A 44 1.11 12.62 4.02
CA ILE A 44 2.09 12.27 5.03
C ILE A 44 3.48 12.26 4.37
N PRO A 45 4.21 13.40 4.39
CA PRO A 45 5.46 13.56 3.62
C PRO A 45 6.60 12.59 3.99
N SER A 46 6.51 11.94 5.14
CA SER A 46 7.49 10.94 5.59
C SER A 46 7.26 9.54 5.03
N GLU A 47 6.15 9.31 4.34
CA GLU A 47 5.79 8.02 3.77
C GLU A 47 6.07 7.97 2.27
N GLN A 48 6.50 6.80 1.79
CA GLN A 48 6.64 6.54 0.35
C GLN A 48 5.32 5.94 -0.13
N GLU A 49 4.57 6.68 -0.92
CA GLU A 49 3.18 6.36 -1.23
C GLU A 49 2.99 6.03 -2.72
N ILE A 50 2.29 4.91 -2.97
CA ILE A 50 1.90 4.47 -4.30
C ILE A 50 0.38 4.52 -4.40
N LEU A 51 -0.11 5.31 -5.35
CA LEU A 51 -1.53 5.38 -5.67
C LEU A 51 -1.86 4.44 -6.83
N PHE A 52 -2.74 3.48 -6.57
CA PHE A 52 -3.36 2.67 -7.60
C PHE A 52 -4.67 3.30 -8.06
N THR A 53 -5.08 3.06 -9.31
CA THR A 53 -6.41 3.47 -9.77
C THR A 53 -7.51 2.78 -8.97
N MET A 54 -8.66 3.44 -8.86
CA MET A 54 -9.85 2.82 -8.27
C MET A 54 -10.20 1.50 -8.98
N HIS A 55 -10.77 0.55 -8.22
CA HIS A 55 -11.16 -0.79 -8.70
C HIS A 55 -9.98 -1.70 -9.09
N THR A 56 -8.81 -1.47 -8.50
CA THR A 56 -7.67 -2.39 -8.60
C THR A 56 -7.93 -3.67 -7.80
N VAL A 57 -7.69 -4.82 -8.41
CA VAL A 57 -7.81 -6.14 -7.76
C VAL A 57 -6.42 -6.74 -7.56
N PHE A 58 -6.09 -7.06 -6.32
CA PHE A 58 -4.88 -7.82 -5.96
C PHE A 58 -5.26 -9.27 -5.67
N ARG A 59 -4.49 -10.23 -6.23
CA ARG A 59 -4.63 -11.65 -5.91
C ARG A 59 -3.47 -12.07 -5.03
N VAL A 60 -3.77 -12.51 -3.82
CA VAL A 60 -2.80 -13.13 -2.91
C VAL A 60 -2.61 -14.58 -3.33
N VAL A 61 -1.34 -15.03 -3.44
CA VAL A 61 -0.95 -16.41 -3.79
C VAL A 61 -0.08 -17.03 -2.69
#